data_AF-A0A532C1E9-F1
#
_entry.id   AF-A0A532C1E9-F1
#
_cell.length_a   1.000
_cell.length_b   1.000
_cell.length_c   1.000
_cell.angle_alpha   90.00
_cell.angle_beta   90.00
_cell.angle_gamma   90.00
#
_symmetry.space_group_name_H-M   'P 1'
#
loop_
_entity.id
_entity.type
_entity.pdbx_description
1 polymer ?
#
loop_
_entity_poly.entity_id
_entity_poly.type
_entity_poly.pdbx_seq_one_letter_code
_entity_poly.pdbx_strand_id
1 'polypeptide(L)'
;MAAFNKAEAAVKKADLDALMKFYATTYNYHGLKRSDVRRVWEEVFLHYRDISSSHIFTELKLVQADGVRKAYVTCTGGLHGTEKQTGKPITIDSWAREVHYLVQEKEAWRFLGNAGGVSPSALPASAPHHPLF
;
A
#
# COMPACT_ATOMS: atom_id res chain seq x y z
N MET A 1 -13.30 0.23 2.80
CA MET A 1 -12.59 0.87 3.93
C MET A 1 -12.00 -0.11 4.93
N ALA A 2 -12.74 -1.04 5.54
CA ALA A 2 -12.24 -1.86 6.67
C ALA A 2 -10.91 -2.60 6.45
N ALA A 3 -10.58 -3.03 5.22
CA ALA A 3 -9.29 -3.65 4.91
C ALA A 3 -8.12 -2.64 4.99
N PHE A 4 -8.29 -1.44 4.42
CA PHE A 4 -7.32 -0.34 4.52
C PHE A 4 -7.11 0.10 5.96
N ASN A 5 -8.18 0.33 6.73
CA ASN A 5 -8.07 0.73 8.14
C ASN A 5 -7.29 -0.31 8.97
N LYS A 6 -7.45 -1.61 8.68
CA LYS A 6 -6.69 -2.68 9.34
C LYS A 6 -5.21 -2.63 8.95
N ALA A 7 -4.91 -2.37 7.68
CA ALA A 7 -3.54 -2.20 7.20
C ALA A 7 -2.87 -0.98 7.84
N GLU A 8 -3.53 0.18 7.85
CA GLU A 8 -3.07 1.40 8.52
C GLU A 8 -2.82 1.19 10.01
N ALA A 9 -3.72 0.46 10.69
CA ALA A 9 -3.55 0.13 12.10
C ALA A 9 -2.35 -0.81 12.33
N ALA A 10 -2.08 -1.74 11.41
CA ALA A 10 -0.90 -2.61 11.47
C ALA A 10 0.39 -1.81 11.23
N VAL A 11 0.40 -0.91 10.24
CA VAL A 11 1.51 0.03 9.97
C VAL A 11 1.82 0.87 11.21
N LYS A 12 0.79 1.47 11.82
CA LYS A 12 0.96 2.30 13.03
C LYS A 12 1.58 1.54 14.20
N LYS A 13 1.35 0.23 14.27
CA LYS A 13 1.90 -0.66 15.30
C LYS A 13 3.22 -1.34 14.90
N ALA A 14 3.71 -1.09 13.69
CA ALA A 14 4.77 -1.86 13.06
C ALA A 14 4.53 -3.39 13.10
N ASP A 15 3.26 -3.81 13.03
CA ASP A 15 2.85 -5.21 13.06
C ASP A 15 2.91 -5.78 11.64
N LEU A 16 4.09 -6.27 11.28
CA LEU A 16 4.37 -6.81 9.96
C LEU A 16 3.48 -8.02 9.63
N ASP A 17 3.22 -8.91 10.57
CA ASP A 17 2.43 -10.11 10.30
C ASP A 17 0.95 -9.78 10.08
N ALA A 18 0.42 -8.79 10.82
CA ALA A 18 -0.92 -8.27 10.54
C ALA A 18 -0.97 -7.53 9.19
N LEU A 19 0.04 -6.72 8.89
CA LEU A 19 0.12 -5.98 7.63
C LEU A 19 0.20 -6.89 6.42
N MET A 20 1.01 -7.96 6.50
CA MET A 20 1.14 -8.91 5.41
C MET A 20 -0.16 -9.66 5.10
N LYS A 21 -1.16 -9.65 5.99
CA LYS A 21 -2.51 -10.16 5.68
C LYS A 21 -3.24 -9.25 4.70
N PHE A 22 -2.90 -7.97 4.57
CA PHE A 22 -3.55 -7.09 3.61
C PHE A 22 -3.26 -7.52 2.17
N TYR A 23 -2.06 -8.03 1.88
CA TYR A 23 -1.67 -8.48 0.56
C TYR A 23 -2.31 -9.83 0.18
N ALA A 24 -2.70 -9.96 -1.09
CA ALA A 24 -3.26 -11.19 -1.64
C ALA A 24 -2.27 -12.35 -1.56
N THR A 25 -2.79 -13.57 -1.41
CA THR A 25 -1.95 -14.77 -1.38
C THR A 25 -1.20 -14.99 -2.71
N THR A 26 -1.81 -14.54 -3.81
CA THR A 26 -1.27 -14.60 -5.17
C THR A 26 -0.55 -13.31 -5.59
N TYR A 27 -0.26 -12.41 -4.65
CA TYR A 27 0.38 -11.12 -4.96
C TYR A 27 1.68 -11.30 -5.75
N ASN A 28 1.68 -10.72 -6.95
CA ASN A 28 2.80 -10.70 -7.88
C ASN A 28 2.64 -9.45 -8.77
N TYR A 29 2.99 -8.29 -8.23
CA TYR A 29 2.81 -7.02 -8.91
C TYR A 29 4.09 -6.66 -9.66
N HIS A 30 4.07 -6.69 -10.99
CA HIS A 30 5.24 -6.48 -11.86
C HIS A 30 6.48 -7.34 -11.48
N GLY A 31 6.26 -8.56 -10.98
CA GLY A 31 7.33 -9.46 -10.54
C GLY A 31 7.67 -9.37 -9.05
N LEU A 32 7.18 -8.34 -8.35
CA LEU A 32 7.35 -8.20 -6.91
C LEU A 32 6.41 -9.15 -6.16
N LYS A 33 7.00 -10.10 -5.42
CA LYS A 33 6.23 -11.10 -4.66
C LYS A 33 5.94 -10.60 -3.26
N ARG A 34 4.98 -11.26 -2.61
CA ARG A 34 4.62 -10.98 -1.21
C ARG A 34 5.81 -11.04 -0.22
N SER A 35 6.80 -11.90 -0.49
CA SER A 35 8.03 -11.97 0.30
C SER A 35 8.92 -10.73 0.14
N ASP A 36 8.93 -10.14 -1.05
CA ASP A 36 9.73 -8.95 -1.34
C ASP A 36 9.09 -7.72 -0.70
N VAL A 37 7.77 -7.61 -0.79
CA VAL A 37 6.97 -6.62 -0.05
C VAL A 37 7.24 -6.69 1.45
N ARG A 38 7.29 -7.91 2.02
CA ARG A 38 7.61 -8.09 3.45
C ARG A 38 8.97 -7.47 3.79
N ARG A 39 10.00 -7.75 2.98
CA ARG A 39 11.34 -7.19 3.18
C ARG A 39 11.35 -5.67 3.12
N VAL A 40 10.62 -5.07 2.18
CA VAL A 40 10.50 -3.61 2.11
C VAL A 40 9.88 -3.05 3.38
N TRP A 41 8.82 -3.67 3.91
CA TRP A 41 8.24 -3.22 5.18
C TRP A 41 9.18 -3.44 6.38
N GLU A 42 9.98 -4.52 6.39
CA GLU A 42 11.04 -4.73 7.38
C GLU A 42 12.06 -3.60 7.35
N GLU A 43 12.50 -3.18 6.16
CA GLU A 43 13.41 -2.03 5.99
C GLU A 43 12.76 -0.73 6.45
N VAL A 44 11.52 -0.46 6.07
CA VAL A 44 10.77 0.73 6.51
C VAL A 44 10.67 0.76 8.04
N PHE A 45 10.29 -0.35 8.68
CA PHE A 45 10.19 -0.43 10.14
C PHE A 45 11.55 -0.42 10.83
N LEU A 46 12.63 -0.79 10.14
CA LEU A 46 13.99 -0.65 10.64
C LEU A 46 14.41 0.83 10.69
N HIS A 47 14.17 1.58 9.62
CA HIS A 47 14.67 2.96 9.44
C HIS A 47 13.76 4.04 10.03
N TYR A 48 12.46 3.81 10.10
CA TYR A 48 11.48 4.82 10.51
C TYR A 48 10.69 4.41 11.75
N ARG A 49 10.27 5.39 12.54
CA ARG A 49 9.34 5.23 13.68
C ARG A 49 8.16 6.19 13.54
N ASP A 50 7.17 6.04 14.41
CA ASP A 50 5.96 6.87 14.44
C ASP A 50 5.27 6.92 13.07
N ILE A 51 5.26 5.77 12.39
CA ILE A 51 4.81 5.66 11.01
C ILE A 51 3.29 5.75 10.99
N SER A 52 2.77 6.54 10.06
CA SER A 52 1.34 6.68 9.82
C SER A 52 1.07 6.75 8.32
N SER A 53 -0.08 6.23 7.92
CA SER A 53 -0.57 6.32 6.55
C SER A 53 -1.95 6.94 6.56
N SER A 54 -2.29 7.64 5.49
CA SER A 54 -3.63 8.16 5.26
C SER A 54 -4.06 7.90 3.83
N HIS A 55 -5.33 7.50 3.67
CA HIS A 55 -5.97 7.30 2.38
C HIS A 55 -7.24 8.13 2.28
N ILE A 56 -7.34 8.93 1.22
CA ILE A 56 -8.56 9.63 0.81
C ILE A 56 -9.12 8.92 -0.40
N PHE A 57 -10.27 8.27 -0.24
CA PHE A 57 -10.95 7.53 -1.31
C PHE A 57 -11.87 8.46 -2.10
N THR A 58 -11.71 8.47 -3.42
CA THR A 58 -12.52 9.31 -4.32
C THR A 58 -13.42 8.51 -5.24
N GLU A 59 -13.07 7.24 -5.52
CA GLU A 59 -13.88 6.36 -6.37
C GLU A 59 -13.78 4.91 -5.90
N LEU A 60 -14.89 4.17 -6.03
CA LEU A 60 -14.95 2.73 -5.77
C LEU A 60 -15.73 2.06 -6.90
N LYS A 61 -15.10 1.11 -7.58
CA LYS A 61 -15.74 0.24 -8.56
C LYS A 61 -15.64 -1.22 -8.13
N LEU A 62 -16.78 -1.89 -8.04
CA LEU A 62 -16.87 -3.32 -7.75
C LEU A 62 -17.13 -4.08 -9.05
N VAL A 63 -16.41 -5.18 -9.25
CA VAL A 63 -16.54 -6.04 -10.43
C VAL A 63 -16.60 -7.49 -9.96
N GLN A 64 -17.50 -8.27 -10.54
CA GLN A 64 -17.50 -9.72 -10.39
C GLN A 64 -17.15 -10.33 -11.75
N ALA A 65 -16.07 -11.09 -11.80
CA ALA A 65 -15.58 -11.76 -13.01
C ALA A 65 -15.08 -13.15 -12.64
N ASP A 66 -15.45 -14.17 -13.40
CA ASP A 66 -15.01 -15.56 -13.22
C ASP A 66 -15.20 -16.10 -11.79
N GLY A 67 -16.31 -15.72 -11.15
CA GLY A 67 -16.62 -16.11 -9.76
C GLY A 67 -15.80 -15.37 -8.69
N VAL A 68 -14.86 -14.50 -9.10
CA VAL A 68 -14.01 -13.72 -8.20
C VAL A 68 -14.53 -12.29 -8.10
N ARG A 69 -14.67 -11.77 -6.87
CA ARG A 69 -14.99 -10.36 -6.65
C ARG A 69 -13.71 -9.53 -6.62
N LYS A 70 -13.69 -8.46 -7.40
CA LYS A 70 -12.62 -7.48 -7.51
C LYS A 70 -13.15 -6.10 -7.11
N ALA A 71 -12.30 -5.29 -6.51
CA ALA A 71 -12.57 -3.89 -6.23
C ALA A 71 -11.44 -3.03 -6.77
N TYR A 72 -11.79 -1.86 -7.29
CA TYR A 72 -10.87 -0.86 -7.79
C TYR A 72 -11.16 0.41 -6.98
N VAL A 73 -10.17 0.88 -6.22
CA VAL A 73 -10.35 2.00 -5.30
C VAL A 73 -9.39 3.10 -5.69
N THR A 74 -9.91 4.25 -6.11
CA THR A 74 -9.07 5.42 -6.40
C THR A 74 -8.77 6.14 -5.10
N CYS A 75 -7.48 6.30 -4.82
CA CYS A 75 -6.95 6.83 -3.57
C CYS A 75 -5.96 7.97 -3.82
N THR A 76 -5.97 8.96 -2.93
CA THR A 76 -4.85 9.89 -2.75
C THR A 76 -4.39 9.77 -1.32
N GLY A 77 -3.08 9.71 -1.09
CA GLY A 77 -2.57 9.44 0.24
C GLY A 77 -1.07 9.57 0.37
N GLY A 78 -0.59 9.18 1.54
CA GLY A 78 0.82 9.20 1.86
C GLY A 78 1.15 8.30 3.04
N LEU A 79 2.43 7.95 3.10
CA LEU A 79 3.08 7.28 4.21
C LEU A 79 4.11 8.24 4.80
N HIS A 80 3.97 8.52 6.08
CA HIS A 80 4.83 9.45 6.81
C HIS A 80 5.44 8.75 8.02
N GLY A 81 6.59 9.22 8.45
CA GLY A 81 7.23 8.75 9.67
C GLY A 81 8.34 9.69 10.11
N THR A 82 9.08 9.25 11.12
CA THR A 82 10.27 9.94 11.61
C THR A 82 11.49 9.06 11.37
N GLU A 83 12.51 9.58 10.68
CA GLU A 83 13.78 8.88 10.48
C GLU A 83 14.47 8.66 11.83
N LYS A 84 14.78 7.41 12.17
CA LYS A 84 15.33 7.08 13.50
C LYS A 84 16.72 7.67 13.71
N GLN A 85 17.53 7.78 12.65
CA GLN A 85 18.92 8.24 12.75
C GLN A 85 19.00 9.74 13.08
N THR A 86 18.17 10.56 12.43
CA THR A 86 18.24 12.02 12.56
C THR A 86 17.12 12.61 13.41
N GLY A 87 16.07 11.84 13.67
CA GLY A 87 14.86 12.32 14.33
C GLY A 87 13.99 13.23 13.44
N LYS A 88 14.30 13.35 12.14
CA LYS A 88 13.56 14.24 11.23
C LYS A 88 12.24 13.59 10.75
N PRO A 89 11.13 14.34 10.74
CA PRO A 89 9.90 13.89 10.09
C PRO A 89 10.10 13.85 8.57
N ILE A 90 9.59 12.81 7.91
CA ILE A 90 9.75 12.58 6.48
C ILE A 90 8.49 11.95 5.86
N THR A 91 8.27 12.24 4.59
CA THR A 91 7.34 11.50 3.74
C THR A 91 8.10 10.31 3.15
N ILE A 92 7.73 9.10 3.60
CA ILE A 92 8.31 7.85 3.14
C ILE A 92 7.76 7.52 1.75
N ASP A 93 6.46 7.77 1.53
CA ASP A 93 5.80 7.55 0.24
C ASP A 93 4.60 8.50 0.05
N SER A 94 4.20 8.74 -1.19
CA SER A 94 3.03 9.55 -1.53
C SER A 94 2.47 9.19 -2.91
N TRP A 95 1.14 9.16 -3.02
CA TRP A 95 0.44 8.82 -4.26
C TRP A 95 -0.78 9.73 -4.45
N ALA A 96 -1.13 9.97 -5.71
CA ALA A 96 -2.24 10.83 -6.09
C ALA A 96 -3.11 10.16 -7.15
N ARG A 97 -4.41 10.01 -6.83
CA ARG A 97 -5.42 9.39 -7.70
C ARG A 97 -5.00 8.01 -8.23
N GLU A 98 -4.31 7.26 -7.39
CA GLU A 98 -3.87 5.91 -7.71
C GLU A 98 -5.02 4.92 -7.56
N VAL A 99 -5.13 3.97 -8.49
CA VAL A 99 -6.18 2.94 -8.43
C VAL A 99 -5.61 1.70 -7.77
N HIS A 100 -6.12 1.34 -6.60
CA HIS A 100 -5.72 0.16 -5.86
C HIS A 100 -6.62 -1.01 -6.28
N TYR A 101 -6.00 -2.10 -6.69
CA TYR A 101 -6.67 -3.33 -7.09
C TYR A 101 -6.80 -4.25 -5.89
N LEU A 102 -8.03 -4.62 -5.55
CA LEU A 102 -8.29 -5.62 -4.52
C LEU A 102 -9.02 -6.83 -5.09
N VAL A 103 -8.78 -7.97 -4.45
CA VAL A 103 -9.47 -9.23 -4.70
C VAL A 103 -10.08 -9.74 -3.39
N GLN A 104 -11.27 -10.32 -3.46
CA GLN A 104 -11.88 -10.96 -2.30
C GLN A 104 -11.36 -12.39 -2.15
N GLU A 105 -10.65 -12.67 -1.06
CA GLU A 105 -10.16 -14.00 -0.68
C GLU A 105 -10.73 -14.39 0.69
N LYS A 106 -11.45 -15.53 0.78
CA LYS A 106 -12.03 -16.02 2.04
C LYS A 106 -12.76 -14.90 2.80
N GLU A 107 -13.63 -14.19 2.08
CA GLU A 107 -14.43 -13.05 2.55
C GLU A 107 -13.66 -11.77 2.93
N ALA A 108 -12.32 -11.78 2.87
CA ALA A 108 -11.49 -10.61 3.12
C ALA A 108 -11.04 -9.95 1.81
N TRP A 109 -11.08 -8.62 1.76
CA TRP A 109 -10.45 -7.87 0.67
C TRP A 109 -8.94 -7.84 0.86
N ARG A 110 -8.21 -8.18 -0.20
CA ARG A 110 -6.76 -8.24 -0.24
C ARG A 110 -6.21 -7.41 -1.38
N PHE A 111 -5.12 -6.71 -1.14
CA PHE A 111 -4.43 -5.89 -2.12
C PHE A 111 -3.69 -6.76 -3.13
N LEU A 112 -3.88 -6.47 -4.41
CA LEU A 112 -3.32 -7.20 -5.55
C LEU A 112 -2.26 -6.37 -6.30
N GLY A 113 -2.18 -5.07 -6.02
CA GLY A 113 -1.36 -4.11 -6.74
C GLY A 113 -2.14 -2.84 -7.04
N ASN A 114 -1.49 -1.92 -7.74
CA ASN A 114 -1.99 -0.58 -8.00
C ASN A 114 -1.77 -0.20 -9.47
N ALA A 115 -2.40 0.88 -9.91
CA ALA A 115 -2.01 1.58 -11.13
C ALA A 115 -2.06 3.08 -10.89
N GLY A 116 -0.92 3.72 -11.07
CA GLY A 116 -0.79 5.17 -10.97
C GLY A 116 -1.47 5.87 -12.15
N GLY A 117 -2.03 7.05 -11.87
CA GLY A 117 -2.17 8.10 -12.87
C GLY A 117 -0.84 8.85 -12.94
N VAL A 118 -0.06 8.65 -14.00
CA VAL A 118 1.21 9.36 -14.18
C VAL A 118 0.93 10.87 -14.17
N SER A 119 1.35 11.59 -13.12
CA SER A 119 1.41 13.04 -13.15
C SER A 119 2.70 13.44 -13.88
N PRO A 120 2.66 14.22 -14.98
CA PRO A 120 3.84 14.51 -15.82
C PRO A 120 4.96 15.35 -15.16
N SER A 121 4.88 15.66 -13.86
CA SER A 121 5.73 16.66 -13.20
C SER A 121 6.68 16.09 -12.14
N ALA A 122 6.72 14.77 -11.92
CA ALA A 122 7.68 14.17 -10.99
C ALA A 122 9.05 13.99 -11.67
N LEU A 123 10.11 14.49 -11.03
CA LEU A 123 11.50 14.40 -11.53
C LEU A 123 11.93 12.94 -11.74
N PRO A 124 12.83 12.64 -12.71
CA PRO A 124 13.23 11.27 -13.06
C PRO A 124 14.05 10.51 -11.99
N ALA A 125 14.22 11.07 -10.79
CA ALA A 125 14.92 10.41 -9.68
C ALA A 125 14.02 9.51 -8.82
N SER A 126 12.71 9.50 -9.07
CA SER A 126 11.76 8.62 -8.37
C SER A 126 11.52 7.38 -9.22
N ALA A 127 12.43 6.41 -9.12
CA ALA A 127 12.26 5.08 -9.72
C ALA A 127 10.94 4.41 -9.26
N PRO A 128 10.32 3.55 -10.08
CA PRO A 128 9.01 2.97 -9.83
C PRO A 128 9.12 1.84 -8.81
N HIS A 129 9.07 2.16 -7.52
CA HIS A 129 8.98 1.15 -6.46
C HIS A 129 8.05 1.66 -5.35
N HIS A 130 6.75 1.70 -5.63
CA HIS A 130 5.68 1.86 -4.63
C HIS A 130 5.10 0.47 -4.30
N PRO A 131 5.71 -0.31 -3.38
CA PRO A 131 5.13 -1.58 -2.95
C PRO A 131 4.12 -1.39 -1.81
N LEU A 132 3.97 -0.15 -1.33
CA LEU A 132 3.42 0.08 -0.01
C LEU A 132 1.91 0.13 -0.01
N PHE A 133 1.25 0.66 -1.04
CA PHE A 133 -0.22 0.68 -1.13
C PHE A 133 -0.79 0.67 -2.54
#